data_AF-A0A0C2G1H2-F1
#
_entry.id   AF-A0A0C2G1H2-F1
#
_cell.length_a   1.000
_cell.length_b   1.000
_cell.length_c   1.000
_cell.angle_alpha   90.00
_cell.angle_beta   90.00
_cell.angle_gamma   90.00
#
_symmetry.space_group_name_H-M   'P 1'
#
loop_
_entity.id
_entity.type
_entity.pdbx_description
1 polymer ?
#
loop_
_entity_poly.entity_id
_entity_poly.type
_entity_poly.pdbx_seq_one_letter_code
_entity_poly.pdbx_strand_id
1 'polypeptide(L)'
;MQSGDEIANSGDAVLMSDNFSPSEYIRDRLKGVRTGDETKKLQALRTEMNAINHASQELLKNNVFQNYQQFIDASKEISHLEQEIYQLSSLLLDQKQLIENLMQMTGDDKSSVQTASSHSASAASITPIQVLMQKMDGVAVRALNYLSSFV
;
A
#
# COMPACT_ATOMS: atom_id res chain seq x y z
N MET A 1 7.09 21.14 -40.64
CA MET A 1 6.49 20.49 -39.46
C MET A 1 5.69 21.56 -38.74
N GLN A 2 4.36 21.55 -38.88
CA GLN A 2 3.50 22.55 -38.23
C GLN A 2 2.28 21.80 -37.66
N SER A 3 2.33 21.66 -36.34
CA SER A 3 1.24 21.63 -35.37
C SER A 3 -0.06 20.93 -35.78
N GLY A 4 -0.17 19.67 -35.39
CA GLY A 4 -1.46 19.07 -35.05
C GLY A 4 -1.82 19.50 -33.63
N ASP A 5 -2.86 20.32 -33.51
CA ASP A 5 -3.71 20.47 -32.32
C ASP A 5 -4.72 21.59 -32.61
N GLU A 6 -5.86 21.26 -33.21
CA GLU A 6 -7.04 22.17 -33.17
C GLU A 6 -8.37 21.54 -33.65
N ILE A 7 -8.62 20.23 -33.46
CA ILE A 7 -9.94 19.65 -33.85
C ILE A 7 -10.55 18.70 -32.80
N ALA A 8 -10.38 18.97 -31.50
CA ALA A 8 -11.12 18.22 -30.48
C ALA A 8 -11.18 18.92 -29.13
N ASN A 9 -11.91 20.03 -28.94
CA ASN A 9 -12.14 20.48 -27.55
C ASN A 9 -13.31 21.45 -27.25
N SER A 10 -14.53 21.22 -27.75
CA SER A 10 -15.67 21.99 -27.17
C SER A 10 -17.01 21.24 -27.14
N GLY A 11 -17.19 20.17 -27.93
CA GLY A 11 -18.43 19.39 -27.92
C GLY A 11 -18.52 18.41 -26.75
N ASP A 12 -17.43 17.71 -26.45
CA ASP A 12 -17.43 16.61 -25.46
C ASP A 12 -17.51 17.10 -24.01
N ALA A 13 -16.92 18.25 -23.70
CA ALA A 13 -17.00 18.84 -22.36
C ALA A 13 -18.45 19.19 -21.96
N VAL A 14 -19.30 19.53 -22.93
CA VAL A 14 -20.73 19.80 -22.70
C VAL A 14 -21.47 18.50 -22.34
N LEU A 15 -21.09 17.37 -22.95
CA LEU A 15 -21.68 16.05 -22.65
C LEU A 15 -21.34 15.58 -21.22
N MET A 16 -20.24 16.07 -20.64
CA MET A 16 -19.81 15.72 -19.28
C MET A 16 -20.26 16.73 -18.21
N SER A 17 -21.04 17.75 -18.59
CA SER A 17 -21.54 18.75 -17.65
C SER A 17 -22.75 18.24 -16.86
N ASP A 18 -22.80 18.52 -15.55
CA ASP A 18 -23.88 18.09 -14.65
C ASP A 18 -25.27 18.61 -15.06
N ASN A 19 -25.32 19.69 -15.85
CA ASN A 19 -26.54 20.38 -16.26
C ASN A 19 -26.84 20.23 -17.76
N PHE A 20 -26.42 19.12 -18.36
CA PHE A 20 -26.60 18.85 -19.78
C PHE A 20 -28.08 18.82 -20.19
N SER A 21 -28.43 19.69 -21.16
CA SER A 21 -29.76 19.72 -21.78
C SER A 21 -29.68 19.18 -23.22
N PRO A 22 -30.22 17.97 -23.49
CA PRO A 22 -30.18 17.37 -24.83
C PRO A 22 -30.85 18.24 -25.90
N SER A 23 -31.95 18.90 -25.54
CA SER A 23 -32.71 19.74 -26.46
C SER A 23 -31.95 21.01 -26.85
N GLU A 24 -31.21 21.61 -25.93
CA GLU A 24 -30.37 22.78 -26.22
C GLU A 24 -29.13 22.42 -27.01
N TYR A 25 -28.51 21.28 -26.69
CA TYR A 25 -27.36 20.76 -27.43
C TYR A 25 -27.69 20.49 -28.90
N ILE A 26 -28.81 19.81 -29.17
CA ILE A 26 -29.27 19.53 -30.53
C ILE A 26 -29.67 20.84 -31.24
N ARG A 27 -30.38 21.74 -30.54
CA ARG A 27 -30.77 23.04 -31.10
C ARG A 27 -29.55 23.84 -31.51
N ASP A 28 -28.53 23.91 -30.65
CA ASP A 28 -27.28 24.62 -30.94
C ASP A 28 -26.53 24.02 -32.15
N ARG A 29 -26.44 22.68 -32.20
CA ARG A 29 -25.87 21.97 -33.35
C ARG A 29 -26.65 22.15 -34.65
N LEU A 30 -27.96 22.40 -34.60
CA LEU A 30 -28.82 22.64 -35.77
C LEU A 30 -28.96 24.12 -36.15
N LYS A 31 -28.42 25.07 -35.36
CA LYS A 31 -28.43 26.49 -35.73
C LYS A 31 -27.74 26.70 -37.08
N GLY A 32 -28.37 27.49 -37.95
CA GLY A 32 -27.81 27.90 -39.25
C GLY A 32 -27.79 26.81 -40.33
N VAL A 33 -28.44 25.66 -40.10
CA VAL A 33 -28.57 24.62 -41.12
C VAL A 33 -29.60 25.03 -42.17
N ARG A 34 -29.30 24.78 -43.45
CA ARG A 34 -30.25 25.02 -44.54
C ARG A 34 -31.45 24.11 -44.40
N THR A 35 -32.65 24.65 -44.62
CA THR A 35 -33.90 23.88 -44.66
C THR A 35 -33.75 22.75 -45.69
N GLY A 36 -33.72 21.50 -45.22
CA GLY A 36 -33.49 20.29 -46.03
C GLY A 36 -32.22 19.49 -45.69
N ASP A 37 -31.20 20.12 -45.10
CA ASP A 37 -29.94 19.44 -44.71
C ASP A 37 -29.94 18.96 -43.24
N GLU A 38 -30.98 19.31 -42.47
CA GLU A 38 -31.13 19.01 -41.04
C GLU A 38 -31.06 17.51 -40.76
N THR A 39 -31.74 16.70 -41.58
CA THR A 39 -31.73 15.23 -41.44
C THR A 39 -30.34 14.66 -41.65
N LYS A 40 -29.59 15.18 -42.62
CA LYS A 40 -28.21 14.74 -42.90
C LYS A 40 -27.28 15.10 -41.76
N LYS A 41 -27.40 16.31 -41.20
CA LYS A 41 -26.60 16.74 -40.05
C LYS A 41 -26.94 15.95 -38.79
N LEU A 42 -28.22 15.66 -38.56
CA LEU A 42 -28.66 14.84 -37.43
C LEU A 42 -28.17 13.39 -37.56
N GLN A 43 -28.18 12.84 -38.77
CA GLN A 43 -27.62 11.51 -39.04
C GLN A 43 -26.11 11.48 -38.78
N ALA A 44 -25.37 12.51 -39.21
CA ALA A 44 -23.94 12.63 -38.93
C ALA A 44 -23.66 12.72 -37.41
N LEU A 45 -24.40 13.55 -36.68
CA LEU A 45 -24.30 13.69 -35.23
C LEU A 45 -24.59 12.37 -34.51
N ARG A 46 -25.59 11.61 -34.96
CA ARG A 46 -25.91 10.28 -34.41
C ARG A 46 -24.77 9.30 -34.63
N THR A 47 -24.17 9.29 -35.81
CA THR A 47 -23.03 8.42 -36.12
C THR A 47 -21.81 8.78 -35.26
N GLU A 48 -21.52 10.07 -35.11
CA GLU A 48 -20.45 10.59 -34.26
C GLU A 48 -20.66 10.19 -32.78
N MET A 49 -21.87 10.40 -32.24
CA MET A 49 -22.21 10.00 -30.88
C MET A 49 -22.07 8.48 -30.68
N ASN A 50 -22.49 7.67 -31.66
CA ASN A 50 -22.32 6.22 -31.58
C ASN A 50 -20.84 5.81 -31.59
N ALA A 51 -19.99 6.48 -32.38
CA ALA A 51 -18.56 6.23 -32.40
C ALA A 51 -17.90 6.60 -31.06
N ILE A 52 -18.25 7.76 -30.49
CA ILE A 52 -17.77 8.19 -29.16
C ILE A 52 -18.22 7.21 -28.08
N ASN A 53 -19.48 6.78 -28.10
CA ASN A 53 -20.00 5.80 -27.15
C ASN A 53 -19.24 4.47 -27.24
N HIS A 54 -18.98 3.98 -28.45
CA HIS A 54 -18.21 2.74 -28.64
C HIS A 54 -16.76 2.90 -28.15
N ALA A 55 -16.11 4.02 -28.48
CA ALA A 55 -14.75 4.31 -28.02
C ALA A 55 -14.69 4.42 -26.48
N SER A 56 -15.66 5.09 -25.87
CA SER A 56 -15.76 5.24 -24.41
C SER A 56 -16.00 3.90 -23.72
N GLN A 57 -16.82 3.02 -24.30
CA GLN A 57 -17.04 1.67 -23.76
C GLN A 57 -15.77 0.84 -23.79
N GLU A 58 -15.03 0.85 -24.89
CA GLU A 58 -13.77 0.12 -25.00
C GLU A 58 -12.70 0.69 -24.06
N LEU A 59 -12.60 2.01 -23.95
CA LEU A 59 -11.69 2.67 -23.01
C LEU A 59 -12.02 2.28 -21.56
N LEU A 60 -13.30 2.31 -21.19
CA LEU A 60 -13.75 1.94 -19.85
C LEU A 60 -13.43 0.48 -19.55
N LYS A 61 -13.73 -0.44 -20.48
CA LYS A 61 -13.39 -1.87 -20.33
C LYS A 61 -11.89 -2.06 -20.14
N ASN A 62 -11.07 -1.42 -20.97
CA ASN A 62 -9.61 -1.51 -20.85
C ASN A 62 -9.15 -0.95 -19.50
N ASN A 63 -9.65 0.21 -19.08
CA ASN A 63 -9.26 0.80 -17.80
C ASN A 63 -9.63 -0.11 -16.62
N VAL A 64 -10.85 -0.65 -16.60
CA VAL A 64 -11.30 -1.62 -15.58
C VAL A 64 -10.41 -2.86 -15.59
N PHE A 65 -10.11 -3.41 -16.76
CA PHE A 65 -9.24 -4.57 -16.89
C PHE A 65 -7.83 -4.30 -16.34
N GLN A 66 -7.22 -3.16 -16.71
CA GLN A 66 -5.90 -2.76 -16.22
C GLN A 66 -5.91 -2.56 -14.70
N ASN A 67 -6.95 -1.93 -14.15
CA ASN A 67 -7.06 -1.74 -12.70
C ASN A 67 -7.16 -3.07 -11.96
N TYR A 68 -7.94 -4.03 -12.47
CA TYR A 68 -8.01 -5.37 -11.89
C TYR A 68 -6.69 -6.13 -12.02
N GLN A 69 -6.01 -6.01 -13.16
CA GLN A 69 -4.70 -6.64 -13.35
C GLN A 69 -3.68 -6.09 -12.34
N GLN A 70 -3.60 -4.77 -12.17
CA GLN A 70 -2.72 -4.14 -11.19
C GLN A 70 -3.07 -4.54 -9.76
N PHE A 71 -4.36 -4.60 -9.42
CA PHE A 71 -4.81 -5.06 -8.10
C PHE A 71 -4.37 -6.51 -7.83
N ILE A 72 -4.52 -7.39 -8.82
CA ILE A 72 -4.11 -8.80 -8.71
C ILE A 72 -2.59 -8.89 -8.54
N ASP A 73 -1.82 -8.15 -9.32
CA ASP A 73 -0.35 -8.22 -9.27
C ASP A 73 0.20 -7.63 -7.98
N ALA A 74 -0.33 -6.50 -7.51
CA ALA A 74 -0.02 -5.95 -6.20
C ALA A 74 -0.38 -6.90 -5.06
N SER A 75 -1.53 -7.60 -5.16
CA SER A 75 -1.94 -8.59 -4.15
C SER A 75 -0.96 -9.78 -4.11
N LYS A 76 -0.48 -10.26 -5.26
CA LYS A 76 0.54 -11.32 -5.31
C LYS A 76 1.86 -10.86 -4.69
N GLU A 77 2.27 -9.62 -4.96
CA GLU A 77 3.49 -9.05 -4.38
C GLU A 77 3.37 -8.95 -2.85
N ILE A 78 2.23 -8.50 -2.33
CA ILE A 78 1.95 -8.50 -0.89
C ILE A 78 2.05 -9.92 -0.32
N SER A 79 1.41 -10.92 -0.93
CA SER A 79 1.49 -12.30 -0.45
C SER A 79 2.91 -12.89 -0.49
N HIS A 80 3.72 -12.50 -1.48
CA HIS A 80 5.14 -12.88 -1.53
C HIS A 80 5.91 -12.27 -0.35
N LEU A 81 5.73 -10.97 -0.11
CA LEU A 81 6.35 -10.28 1.02
C LEU A 81 5.92 -10.87 2.37
N GLU A 82 4.64 -11.21 2.53
CA GLU A 82 4.14 -11.91 3.72
C GLU A 82 4.90 -13.22 3.94
N GLN A 83 5.09 -14.03 2.90
CA GLN A 83 5.84 -15.28 2.99
C GLN A 83 7.29 -15.05 3.42
N GLU A 84 7.98 -14.05 2.85
CA GLU A 84 9.36 -13.71 3.22
C GLU A 84 9.47 -13.25 4.68
N ILE A 85 8.52 -12.44 5.15
CA ILE A 85 8.45 -12.00 6.56
C ILE A 85 8.25 -13.21 7.48
N TYR A 86 7.35 -14.13 7.12
CA TYR A 86 7.14 -15.36 7.89
C TYR A 86 8.41 -16.23 7.94
N GLN A 87 9.10 -16.41 6.81
CA GLN A 87 10.36 -17.15 6.75
C GLN A 87 11.44 -16.51 7.63
N LEU A 88 11.59 -15.19 7.56
CA LEU A 88 12.54 -14.45 8.38
C LEU A 88 12.21 -14.59 9.87
N SER A 89 10.93 -14.50 10.25
CA SER A 89 10.49 -14.69 11.63
C SER A 89 10.81 -16.09 12.15
N SER A 90 10.65 -17.13 11.32
CA SER A 90 11.03 -18.49 11.67
C SER A 90 12.54 -18.61 11.89
N LEU A 91 13.33 -18.07 10.98
CA LEU A 91 14.79 -18.12 11.07
C LEU A 91 15.32 -17.43 12.34
N LEU A 92 14.74 -16.28 12.71
CA LEU A 92 15.10 -15.57 13.95
C LEU A 92 14.73 -16.38 15.20
N LEU A 93 13.61 -17.11 15.17
CA LEU A 93 13.21 -18.00 16.27
C LEU A 93 14.20 -19.17 16.41
N ASP A 94 14.58 -19.80 15.31
CA ASP A 94 15.54 -20.90 15.29
C ASP A 94 16.91 -20.45 15.81
N GLN A 95 17.36 -19.26 15.41
CA GLN A 95 18.60 -18.66 15.90
C GLN A 95 18.55 -18.38 17.41
N LYS A 96 17.42 -17.86 17.91
CA LYS A 96 17.21 -17.66 19.35
C LYS A 96 17.30 -18.99 20.11
N GLN A 97 16.61 -20.02 19.63
CA GLN A 97 16.65 -21.35 20.26
C GLN A 97 18.06 -21.94 20.25
N LEU A 98 18.81 -21.79 19.15
CA LEU A 98 20.20 -22.23 19.07
C LEU A 98 21.07 -21.54 20.13
N ILE A 99 20.93 -20.22 20.30
CA ILE A 99 21.66 -19.45 21.32
C ILE A 99 21.29 -19.93 22.73
N GLU A 100 20.01 -20.13 23.02
CA GLU A 100 19.55 -20.65 24.31
C GLU A 100 20.16 -22.02 24.62
N ASN A 101 20.20 -22.92 23.62
CA ASN A 101 20.83 -24.24 23.75
C ASN A 101 22.34 -24.12 24.01
N LEU A 102 23.05 -23.26 23.26
CA LEU A 102 24.48 -23.01 23.47
C LEU A 102 24.77 -22.44 24.86
N MET A 103 23.91 -21.54 25.35
CA MET A 103 24.01 -20.99 26.70
C MET A 103 23.81 -22.07 27.77
N GLN A 104 22.86 -23.00 27.60
CA GLN A 104 22.70 -24.14 28.50
C GLN A 104 23.93 -25.06 28.49
N MET A 105 24.45 -25.42 27.31
CA MET A 105 25.64 -26.28 27.21
C MET A 105 26.90 -25.64 27.79
N THR A 106 27.06 -24.32 27.67
CA THR A 106 28.21 -23.59 28.24
C THR A 106 28.03 -23.32 29.75
N GLY A 107 26.80 -23.42 30.25
CA GLY A 107 26.44 -23.14 31.65
C GLY A 107 26.76 -24.25 32.65
N ASP A 108 26.99 -25.48 32.20
CA ASP A 108 27.04 -26.66 33.07
C ASP A 108 28.45 -27.24 33.34
N ASP A 109 29.51 -26.72 32.70
CA ASP A 109 30.90 -27.17 32.92
C ASP A 109 31.59 -26.46 34.11
N LYS A 110 30.94 -26.43 35.27
CA LYS A 110 31.56 -25.95 36.54
C LYS A 110 31.50 -26.94 37.70
N SER A 111 31.36 -28.24 37.44
CA SER A 111 31.42 -29.27 38.50
C SER A 111 32.67 -30.16 38.50
N SER A 112 33.62 -29.99 37.57
CA SER A 112 34.86 -30.77 37.59
C SER A 112 36.09 -29.89 37.70
N VAL A 113 36.91 -30.20 38.70
CA VAL A 113 38.23 -29.62 39.00
C VAL A 113 38.20 -28.26 39.69
N GLN A 114 38.17 -28.27 41.03
CA GLN A 114 39.09 -27.42 41.78
C GLN A 114 39.33 -27.97 43.20
N THR A 115 40.60 -28.29 43.42
CA THR A 115 41.28 -28.59 44.67
C THR A 115 40.99 -27.53 45.73
N ALA A 116 40.86 -27.99 46.97
CA ALA A 116 40.72 -27.17 48.16
C ALA A 116 41.71 -25.99 48.21
N SER A 117 41.20 -24.76 48.36
CA SER A 117 41.89 -23.71 49.11
C SER A 117 40.93 -22.58 49.48
N SER A 118 40.94 -22.21 50.76
CA SER A 118 39.92 -21.45 51.46
C SER A 118 40.30 -19.99 51.59
N HIS A 119 39.65 -19.01 50.93
CA HIS A 119 39.72 -17.60 51.36
C HIS A 119 38.42 -16.82 51.08
N SER A 120 37.77 -16.46 52.20
CA SER A 120 36.72 -15.48 52.54
C SER A 120 36.18 -14.40 51.56
N ALA A 121 34.84 -14.31 51.57
CA ALA A 121 33.97 -13.12 51.74
C ALA A 121 33.80 -12.05 50.64
N SER A 122 32.61 -12.09 50.00
CA SER A 122 31.63 -11.00 49.83
C SER A 122 32.08 -9.65 49.22
N ALA A 123 31.93 -9.51 47.90
CA ALA A 123 31.44 -8.29 47.26
C ALA A 123 30.68 -8.66 45.97
N ALA A 124 29.46 -8.17 45.85
CA ALA A 124 28.44 -8.59 44.89
C ALA A 124 28.91 -8.54 43.42
N SER A 125 28.99 -9.72 42.79
CA SER A 125 29.01 -9.85 41.34
C SER A 125 27.63 -9.45 40.79
N ILE A 126 27.42 -8.16 40.53
CA ILE A 126 26.24 -7.71 39.80
C ILE A 126 26.35 -8.33 38.41
N THR A 127 25.52 -9.35 38.15
CA THR A 127 25.45 -9.99 36.83
C THR A 127 24.90 -8.97 35.83
N PRO A 128 25.36 -8.95 34.58
CA PRO A 128 24.89 -8.00 33.56
C PRO A 128 23.36 -8.02 33.38
N ILE A 129 22.70 -9.15 33.69
CA ILE A 129 21.24 -9.30 33.74
C ILE A 129 20.57 -8.38 34.79
N GLN A 130 21.17 -8.20 35.97
CA GLN A 130 20.62 -7.32 37.01
C GLN A 130 20.69 -5.85 36.59
N VAL A 131 21.75 -5.46 35.87
CA VAL A 131 21.90 -4.11 35.30
C VAL A 131 20.83 -3.85 34.22
N LEU A 132 20.51 -4.87 33.41
CA LEU A 132 19.47 -4.79 32.38
C LEU A 132 18.06 -4.69 32.98
N MET A 133 17.73 -5.51 33.98
CA MET A 133 16.46 -5.41 34.72
C MET A 133 16.26 -4.01 35.30
N GLN A 134 17.27 -3.47 35.99
CA GLN A 134 17.18 -2.15 36.60
C GLN A 134 16.99 -1.02 35.56
N LYS A 135 17.58 -1.16 34.37
CA LYS A 135 17.39 -0.21 33.27
C LYS A 135 16.01 -0.34 32.62
N MET A 136 15.45 -1.55 32.53
CA MET A 136 14.13 -1.80 31.95
C MET A 136 13.00 -1.30 32.85
N ASP A 137 13.14 -1.42 34.17
CA ASP A 137 12.15 -0.93 35.15
C ASP A 137 11.92 0.59 35.02
N GLY A 138 12.95 1.36 34.71
CA GLY A 138 12.83 2.81 34.48
C GLY A 138 12.08 3.19 33.18
N VAL A 139 12.11 2.32 32.17
CA VAL A 139 11.44 2.56 30.87
C VAL A 139 9.94 2.28 30.98
N ALA A 140 9.56 1.22 31.70
CA ALA A 140 8.15 0.88 31.94
C ALA A 140 7.42 2.00 32.70
N VAL A 141 8.05 2.57 33.73
CA VAL A 141 7.47 3.68 34.52
C VAL A 141 7.28 4.95 33.67
N ARG A 142 8.20 5.22 32.73
CA ARG A 142 8.05 6.35 31.80
C ARG A 142 6.91 6.12 30.81
N ALA A 143 6.82 4.92 30.23
CA ALA A 143 5.75 4.57 29.29
C ALA A 143 4.35 4.69 29.92
N LEU A 144 4.19 4.27 31.18
CA LEU A 144 2.92 4.41 31.90
C LEU A 144 2.57 5.88 32.21
N ASN A 145 3.55 6.71 32.55
CA ASN A 145 3.32 8.15 32.75
C ASN A 145 2.93 8.88 31.45
N TYR A 146 3.49 8.47 30.29
CA TYR A 146 3.09 9.03 29.00
C TYR A 146 1.65 8.64 28.61
N LEU A 147 1.18 7.44 28.96
CA LEU A 147 -0.23 7.05 28.74
C LEU A 147 -1.20 7.81 29.65
N SER A 148 -0.82 8.09 30.90
CA SER A 148 -1.68 8.83 31.84
C SER A 148 -1.81 10.33 31.53
N SER A 149 -0.96 10.89 30.66
CA SER A 149 -1.03 12.28 30.22
C SER A 149 -2.03 12.51 29.08
N PHE A 150 -2.60 11.45 28.50
CA PHE A 150 -3.47 11.51 27.32
C PHE A 150 -4.95 11.23 27.62
N VAL A 151 -5.29 10.96 28.89
CA VAL A 151 -6.67 10.84 29.41
C VAL A 151 -6.92 12.00 30.36
#